data_AF-A0A0Q9B0C2-F1
#
_entry.id   AF-A0A0Q9B0C2-F1
#
_cell.length_a   1.000
_cell.length_b   1.000
_cell.length_c   1.000
_cell.angle_alpha   90.00
_cell.angle_beta   90.00
_cell.angle_gamma   90.00
#
_symmetry.space_group_name_H-M   'P 1'
#
loop_
_entity.id
_entity.type
_entity.pdbx_description
1 polymer ?
#
loop_
_entity_poly.entity_id
_entity_poly.type
_entity_poly.pdbx_seq_one_letter_code
_entity_poly.pdbx_strand_id
1 'polypeptide(L)'
;MTRYDLALIGFGGVNRALAELIAERADTLEAELGFTLRVVAITDLRAGSLVRTDGPGIDLAPLLAVEPGELDFSMLAGGSPDPRNEWVIREVPADIVAEATFTNPTDGEPALSHVRWAVEAGKHVCTTNKGPVALHGGALKELARRHGVCFEFEGTVMSGTPVLRTARRMFGGLAVNGFEGVMNGTSNYVLGRVESGLSFADAVAEAQALGYAEADPTADIEGYDVQLKVMILAGEVLGADLGRADVPCTGLSALTTDDVRRAAAEGLRWKLVGSASRRSDGTVEARVAPVALPTEHALAGVSGPVNAVAFHTDLLGTVTIAGPGAGRVETAYALLSDVIGIHERTTTPASVETLLEAGRA
;
A
#
# COMPACT_ATOMS: atom_id res chain seq x y z
N MET A 1 21.30 18.79 10.22
CA MET A 1 20.72 17.55 9.68
C MET A 1 19.24 17.56 9.97
N THR A 2 18.40 17.21 8.99
CA THR A 2 16.95 17.15 9.20
C THR A 2 16.62 15.96 10.10
N ARG A 3 15.69 16.15 11.04
CA ARG A 3 15.10 15.08 11.82
C ARG A 3 13.60 15.13 11.61
N TYR A 4 12.97 13.98 11.39
CA TYR A 4 11.52 13.87 11.33
C TYR A 4 10.97 13.17 12.57
N ASP A 5 10.02 13.82 13.22
CA ASP A 5 9.23 13.28 14.30
C ASP A 5 8.01 12.53 13.72
N LEU A 6 7.86 11.26 14.07
CA LEU A 6 6.83 10.36 13.55
C LEU A 6 5.74 10.09 14.60
N ALA A 7 4.47 10.14 14.16
CA ALA A 7 3.35 9.57 14.87
C ALA A 7 2.88 8.29 14.17
N LEU A 8 2.95 7.14 14.86
CA LEU A 8 2.56 5.84 14.31
C LEU A 8 1.11 5.54 14.71
N ILE A 9 0.19 5.51 13.75
CA ILE A 9 -1.24 5.31 13.99
C ILE A 9 -1.64 3.89 13.57
N GLY A 10 -2.02 3.08 14.57
CA GLY A 10 -2.16 1.63 14.46
C GLY A 10 -0.82 0.95 14.64
N PHE A 11 -0.58 0.32 15.79
CA PHE A 11 0.72 -0.30 16.12
C PHE A 11 0.71 -1.83 15.95
N GLY A 12 0.11 -2.26 14.83
CA GLY A 12 0.13 -3.65 14.38
C GLY A 12 1.44 -4.01 13.65
N GLY A 13 1.42 -5.11 12.91
CA GLY A 13 2.63 -5.68 12.28
C GLY A 13 3.43 -4.71 11.40
N VAL A 14 2.76 -3.80 10.68
CA VAL A 14 3.42 -2.83 9.77
C VAL A 14 4.19 -1.76 10.55
N ASN A 15 3.52 -1.00 11.43
CA ASN A 15 4.19 0.06 12.19
C ASN A 15 5.17 -0.50 13.23
N ARG A 16 4.96 -1.73 13.75
CA ARG A 16 5.99 -2.42 14.55
C ARG A 16 7.22 -2.73 13.73
N ALA A 17 7.08 -3.26 12.51
CA ALA A 17 8.21 -3.49 11.62
C ALA A 17 8.92 -2.18 11.21
N LEU A 18 8.18 -1.07 11.03
CA LEU A 18 8.80 0.25 10.83
C LEU A 18 9.58 0.69 12.08
N ALA A 19 9.02 0.50 13.27
CA ALA A 19 9.71 0.79 14.53
C ALA A 19 10.96 -0.09 14.72
N GLU A 20 10.92 -1.37 14.36
CA GLU A 20 12.07 -2.28 14.33
C GLU A 20 13.16 -1.75 13.39
N LEU A 21 12.79 -1.37 12.15
CA LEU A 21 13.74 -0.79 11.20
C LEU A 21 14.40 0.48 11.74
N ILE A 22 13.64 1.37 12.38
CA ILE A 22 14.16 2.60 13.00
C ILE A 22 15.09 2.27 14.17
N ALA A 23 14.70 1.34 15.05
CA ALA A 23 15.47 1.01 16.25
C ALA A 23 16.78 0.27 15.93
N GLU A 24 16.75 -0.67 14.98
CA GLU A 24 17.89 -1.53 14.67
C GLU A 24 18.86 -0.91 13.66
N ARG A 25 18.38 -0.02 12.78
CA ARG A 25 19.18 0.53 11.67
C ARG A 25 19.37 2.03 11.70
N ALA A 26 19.11 2.70 12.83
CA ALA A 26 19.19 4.15 12.98
C ALA A 26 20.48 4.74 12.35
N ASP A 27 21.65 4.26 12.77
CA ASP A 27 22.95 4.78 12.30
C ASP A 27 23.16 4.58 10.79
N THR A 28 22.70 3.44 10.24
CA THR A 28 22.83 3.14 8.81
C THR A 28 21.86 3.99 7.99
N LEU A 29 20.61 4.11 8.43
CA LEU A 29 19.61 4.96 7.78
C LEU A 29 20.04 6.43 7.82
N GLU A 30 20.60 6.90 8.93
CA GLU A 30 21.14 8.24 9.05
C GLU A 30 22.26 8.50 8.03
N ALA A 31 23.22 7.58 7.94
CA ALA A 31 24.34 7.68 7.03
C ALA A 31 23.93 7.61 5.54
N GLU A 32 22.95 6.78 5.19
CA GLU A 32 22.49 6.59 3.81
C GLU A 32 21.51 7.68 3.35
N LEU A 33 20.58 8.09 4.23
CA LEU A 33 19.48 8.98 3.86
C LEU A 33 19.76 10.46 4.15
N GLY A 34 20.73 10.78 5.01
CA GLY A 34 21.06 12.17 5.33
C GLY A 34 20.03 12.87 6.23
N PHE A 35 19.11 12.11 6.84
CA PHE A 35 18.18 12.58 7.87
C PHE A 35 17.95 11.49 8.93
N THR A 36 17.44 11.89 10.10
CA THR A 36 17.10 10.96 11.20
C THR A 36 15.60 10.86 11.42
N LEU A 37 15.17 9.74 11.99
CA LEU A 37 13.78 9.47 12.36
C LEU A 37 13.65 9.31 13.87
N ARG A 38 12.60 9.91 14.44
CA ARG A 38 12.29 9.83 15.86
C ARG A 38 10.82 9.55 16.05
N VAL A 39 10.45 8.49 16.76
CA VAL A 39 9.04 8.20 17.06
C VAL A 39 8.63 9.00 18.30
N VAL A 40 7.62 9.86 18.19
CA VAL A 40 7.14 10.71 19.30
C VAL A 40 5.74 10.35 19.79
N ALA A 41 4.98 9.62 18.98
CA ALA A 41 3.67 9.10 19.36
C ALA A 41 3.38 7.74 18.71
N ILE A 42 2.65 6.91 19.44
CA ILE A 42 2.12 5.64 18.99
C ILE A 42 0.66 5.54 19.46
N THR A 43 -0.24 5.10 18.58
CA THR A 43 -1.60 4.71 18.98
C THR A 43 -1.94 3.31 18.50
N ASP A 44 -2.69 2.59 19.32
CA ASP A 44 -3.22 1.27 19.02
C ASP A 44 -4.60 1.09 19.67
N LEU A 45 -5.53 0.45 18.96
CA LEU A 45 -6.92 0.30 19.41
C LEU A 45 -7.04 -0.48 20.73
N ARG A 46 -6.08 -1.35 21.04
CA ARG A 46 -6.07 -2.17 22.26
C ARG A 46 -5.10 -1.61 23.30
N ALA A 47 -3.88 -1.25 22.90
CA ALA A 47 -2.86 -0.80 23.84
C ALA A 47 -3.05 0.66 24.32
N GLY A 48 -3.85 1.46 23.59
CA GLY A 48 -4.13 2.86 23.92
C GLY A 48 -3.25 3.84 23.15
N SER A 49 -2.76 4.89 23.81
CA SER A 49 -1.84 5.88 23.20
C SER A 49 -0.63 6.15 24.07
N LEU A 50 0.53 6.31 23.44
CA LEU A 50 1.80 6.66 24.08
C LEU A 50 2.39 7.89 23.40
N VAL A 51 2.75 8.91 24.18
CA VAL A 51 3.36 10.15 23.65
C VAL A 51 4.59 10.51 24.47
N ARG A 52 5.72 10.74 23.78
CA ARG A 52 6.95 11.27 24.35
C ARG A 52 7.66 12.14 23.32
N THR A 53 7.63 13.46 23.52
CA THR A 53 8.20 14.45 22.57
C THR A 53 9.56 14.99 23.01
N ASP A 54 9.93 14.76 24.26
CA ASP A 54 11.21 15.13 24.86
C ASP A 54 12.32 14.12 24.56
N GLY A 55 13.56 14.55 24.74
CA GLY A 55 14.76 13.72 24.60
C GLY A 55 14.79 12.91 23.28
N PRO A 56 15.02 11.58 23.34
CA PRO A 56 15.12 10.74 22.15
C PRO A 56 13.76 10.33 21.56
N GLY A 57 12.62 10.85 22.03
CA GLY A 57 11.30 10.32 21.65
C GLY A 57 11.03 8.99 22.36
N ILE A 58 10.04 8.20 21.95
CA ILE A 58 9.66 6.93 22.57
C ILE A 58 10.80 5.90 22.49
N ASP A 59 11.08 5.21 23.60
CA ASP A 59 11.99 4.05 23.59
C ASP A 59 11.26 2.83 23.02
N LEU A 60 11.68 2.41 21.83
CA LEU A 60 11.00 1.36 21.06
C LEU A 60 11.37 -0.05 21.55
N ALA A 61 12.57 -0.25 22.11
CA ALA A 61 13.06 -1.57 22.51
C ALA A 61 12.09 -2.33 23.45
N PRO A 62 11.56 -1.74 24.54
CA PRO A 62 10.63 -2.45 25.41
C PRO A 62 9.28 -2.75 24.73
N LEU A 63 8.84 -1.93 23.77
CA LEU A 63 7.59 -2.14 23.05
C LEU A 63 7.70 -3.27 22.00
N LEU A 64 8.87 -3.41 21.41
CA LEU A 64 9.17 -4.44 20.42
C LEU A 64 9.39 -5.81 21.08
N ALA A 65 9.80 -5.85 22.35
CA ALA A 65 10.00 -7.08 23.12
C ALA A 65 8.71 -7.74 23.63
N VAL A 66 7.56 -7.05 23.57
CA VAL A 66 6.26 -7.55 24.01
C VAL A 66 5.44 -8.01 22.81
N GLU A 67 4.66 -9.09 22.92
CA GLU A 67 3.78 -9.51 21.83
C GLU A 67 2.68 -8.45 21.55
N PRO A 68 2.26 -8.24 20.28
CA PRO A 68 1.30 -7.18 19.96
C PRO A 68 0.02 -7.20 20.79
N GLY A 69 -0.49 -8.39 21.12
CA GLY A 69 -1.72 -8.57 21.89
C GLY A 69 -1.58 -8.31 23.39
N GLU A 70 -0.36 -8.16 23.89
CA GLU A 70 -0.04 -7.95 25.31
C GLU A 70 0.46 -6.53 25.60
N LEU A 71 0.59 -5.69 24.56
CA LEU A 71 0.95 -4.29 24.70
C LEU A 71 -0.14 -3.53 25.46
N ASP A 72 0.28 -2.78 26.47
CA ASP A 72 -0.54 -1.86 27.25
C ASP A 72 0.28 -0.61 27.55
N PHE A 73 -0.16 0.54 27.04
CA PHE A 73 0.54 1.81 27.25
C PHE A 73 0.14 2.48 28.56
N SER A 74 -0.94 2.07 29.23
CA SER A 74 -1.51 2.77 30.39
C SER A 74 -0.52 2.94 31.56
N MET A 75 0.42 1.99 31.70
CA MET A 75 1.42 1.96 32.76
C MET A 75 2.74 2.62 32.38
N LEU A 76 2.90 3.08 31.14
CA LEU A 76 4.10 3.72 30.65
C LEU A 76 4.04 5.24 30.87
N ALA A 77 5.20 5.87 31.06
CA ALA A 77 5.30 7.31 31.14
C ALA A 77 4.84 7.95 29.81
N GLY A 78 3.85 8.87 29.87
CA GLY A 78 3.23 9.46 28.69
C GLY A 78 2.14 8.60 28.03
N GLY A 79 1.81 7.46 28.66
CA GLY A 79 0.80 6.53 28.20
C GLY A 79 -0.62 6.82 28.67
N SER A 80 -1.59 6.27 27.96
CA SER A 80 -3.03 6.33 28.26
C SER A 80 -3.70 5.07 27.71
N PRO A 81 -4.70 4.51 28.43
CA PRO A 81 -5.47 3.37 27.92
C PRO A 81 -6.35 3.72 26.73
N ASP A 82 -6.64 5.01 26.50
CA ASP A 82 -7.49 5.45 25.40
C ASP A 82 -6.67 5.59 24.11
N PRO A 83 -7.15 5.03 22.97
CA PRO A 83 -6.55 5.25 21.65
C PRO A 83 -6.94 6.64 21.14
N ARG A 84 -6.31 7.68 21.71
CA ARG A 84 -6.57 9.10 21.47
C ARG A 84 -6.12 9.56 20.07
N ASN A 85 -6.52 8.86 19.00
CA ASN A 85 -6.07 9.08 17.62
C ASN A 85 -6.22 10.54 17.18
N GLU A 86 -7.40 11.14 17.34
CA GLU A 86 -7.63 12.52 16.91
C GLU A 86 -6.70 13.50 17.63
N TRP A 87 -6.63 13.43 18.96
CA TRP A 87 -5.76 14.30 19.75
C TRP A 87 -4.29 14.09 19.42
N VAL A 88 -3.84 12.84 19.27
CA VAL A 88 -2.45 12.54 18.87
C VAL A 88 -2.15 13.14 17.49
N ILE A 89 -3.02 12.88 16.52
CA ILE A 89 -2.82 13.31 15.12
C ILE A 89 -2.89 14.82 15.00
N ARG A 90 -3.75 15.52 15.75
CA ARG A 90 -3.88 16.98 15.67
C ARG A 90 -2.85 17.70 16.52
N GLU A 91 -2.71 17.32 17.79
CA GLU A 91 -2.03 18.15 18.81
C GLU A 91 -0.58 17.76 19.08
N VAL A 92 -0.17 16.50 18.88
CA VAL A 92 1.22 16.09 19.17
C VAL A 92 2.15 16.64 18.09
N PRO A 93 3.27 17.30 18.43
CA PRO A 93 4.22 17.83 17.45
C PRO A 93 4.99 16.69 16.75
N ALA A 94 4.39 16.16 15.69
CA ALA A 94 4.99 15.22 14.75
C ALA A 94 4.99 15.87 13.36
N ASP A 95 6.04 15.60 12.58
CA ASP A 95 6.17 16.08 11.20
C ASP A 95 5.41 15.17 10.22
N ILE A 96 5.40 13.86 10.50
CA ILE A 96 4.81 12.84 9.63
C ILE A 96 3.91 11.89 10.44
N VAL A 97 2.72 11.63 9.93
CA VAL A 97 1.80 10.60 10.43
C VAL A 97 1.93 9.37 9.55
N ALA A 98 2.36 8.25 10.14
CA ALA A 98 2.41 6.94 9.51
C ALA A 98 1.15 6.15 9.87
N GLU A 99 0.19 6.12 8.95
CA GLU A 99 -1.14 5.53 9.14
C GLU A 99 -1.18 4.10 8.59
N ALA A 100 -1.30 3.11 9.47
CA ALA A 100 -1.31 1.70 9.11
C ALA A 100 -2.42 0.93 9.86
N THR A 101 -3.58 1.57 10.05
CA THR A 101 -4.75 0.89 10.62
C THR A 101 -5.40 -0.05 9.60
N PHE A 102 -6.31 -0.90 10.08
CA PHE A 102 -7.01 -1.86 9.23
C PHE A 102 -7.76 -1.17 8.09
N THR A 103 -7.85 -1.84 6.95
CA THR A 103 -8.57 -1.30 5.79
C THR A 103 -10.08 -1.47 5.97
N ASN A 104 -10.81 -0.35 5.91
CA ASN A 104 -12.26 -0.39 5.71
C ASN A 104 -12.57 -0.13 4.24
N PRO A 105 -12.99 -1.16 3.49
CA PRO A 105 -13.24 -1.05 2.06
C PRO A 105 -14.54 -0.29 1.72
N THR A 106 -15.40 0.00 2.69
CA THR A 106 -16.72 0.58 2.47
C THR A 106 -16.66 2.10 2.35
N ASP A 107 -16.04 2.77 3.32
CA ASP A 107 -15.98 4.23 3.41
C ASP A 107 -14.56 4.75 3.77
N GLY A 108 -13.60 3.85 3.98
CA GLY A 108 -12.23 4.22 4.34
C GLY A 108 -12.03 4.64 5.79
N GLU A 109 -13.05 4.64 6.64
CA GLU A 109 -12.92 5.02 8.06
C GLU A 109 -12.33 3.88 8.91
N PRO A 110 -11.51 4.17 9.94
CA PRO A 110 -11.17 5.50 10.46
C PRO A 110 -9.99 6.19 9.76
N ALA A 111 -9.32 5.51 8.83
CA ALA A 111 -8.12 6.02 8.17
C ALA A 111 -8.38 7.29 7.36
N LEU A 112 -9.56 7.42 6.76
CA LEU A 112 -9.99 8.67 6.11
C LEU A 112 -9.93 9.86 7.06
N SER A 113 -10.52 9.73 8.25
CA SER A 113 -10.44 10.75 9.29
C SER A 113 -9.01 11.02 9.73
N HIS A 114 -8.20 9.97 9.93
CA HIS A 114 -6.79 10.12 10.31
C HIS A 114 -5.99 10.97 9.31
N VAL A 115 -6.12 10.68 8.01
CA VAL A 115 -5.43 11.43 6.95
C VAL A 115 -5.90 12.89 6.95
N ARG A 116 -7.21 13.13 7.04
CA ARG A 116 -7.75 14.50 7.06
C ARG A 116 -7.23 15.31 8.25
N TRP A 117 -7.27 14.73 9.44
CA TRP A 117 -6.80 15.40 10.66
C TRP A 117 -5.32 15.76 10.57
N ALA A 118 -4.49 14.87 10.04
CA ALA A 118 -3.07 15.10 9.88
C ALA A 118 -2.79 16.24 8.88
N VAL A 119 -3.45 16.20 7.72
CA VAL A 119 -3.29 17.24 6.69
C VAL A 119 -3.78 18.60 7.18
N GLU A 120 -4.95 18.65 7.83
CA GLU A 120 -5.50 19.89 8.42
C GLU A 120 -4.60 20.45 9.53
N ALA A 121 -3.86 19.58 10.23
CA ALA A 121 -2.86 19.97 11.23
C ALA A 121 -1.49 20.34 10.62
N GLY A 122 -1.36 20.37 9.29
CA GLY A 122 -0.12 20.72 8.60
C GLY A 122 0.95 19.63 8.66
N LYS A 123 0.57 18.37 8.86
CA LYS A 123 1.49 17.22 8.93
C LYS A 123 1.49 16.45 7.63
N HIS A 124 2.66 15.93 7.26
CA HIS A 124 2.74 14.99 6.15
C HIS A 124 2.11 13.65 6.55
N VAL A 125 1.66 12.89 5.57
CA VAL A 125 1.02 11.58 5.78
C VAL A 125 1.61 10.56 4.85
N CYS A 126 2.01 9.41 5.39
CA CYS A 126 2.20 8.19 4.63
C CYS A 126 1.20 7.12 5.13
N THR A 127 0.53 6.43 4.22
CA THR A 127 -0.47 5.42 4.57
C THR A 127 -0.31 4.14 3.76
N THR A 128 -0.55 2.99 4.39
CA THR A 128 -0.69 1.70 3.70
C THR A 128 -2.16 1.29 3.53
N ASN A 129 -3.10 2.16 3.91
CA ASN A 129 -4.52 1.88 3.91
C ASN A 129 -5.16 2.22 2.55
N LYS A 130 -5.65 1.19 1.86
CA LYS A 130 -6.25 1.34 0.53
C LYS A 130 -7.60 2.05 0.57
N GLY A 131 -8.35 1.95 1.66
CA GLY A 131 -9.71 2.49 1.78
C GLY A 131 -9.80 3.98 1.45
N PRO A 132 -9.13 4.87 2.21
CA PRO A 132 -9.18 6.31 1.95
C PRO A 132 -8.56 6.69 0.60
N VAL A 133 -7.53 5.97 0.15
CA VAL A 133 -6.83 6.28 -1.10
C VAL A 133 -7.68 5.91 -2.31
N ALA A 134 -8.32 4.73 -2.31
CA ALA A 134 -9.17 4.28 -3.41
C ALA A 134 -10.49 5.07 -3.49
N LEU A 135 -11.10 5.39 -2.35
CA LEU A 135 -12.43 6.00 -2.30
C LEU A 135 -12.40 7.53 -2.31
N HIS A 136 -11.31 8.14 -1.80
CA HIS A 136 -11.21 9.57 -1.58
C HIS A 136 -9.86 10.17 -1.99
N GLY A 137 -9.02 9.42 -2.73
CA GLY A 137 -7.65 9.82 -3.06
C GLY A 137 -7.55 11.16 -3.78
N GLY A 138 -8.44 11.45 -4.73
CA GLY A 138 -8.48 12.74 -5.42
C GLY A 138 -8.70 13.92 -4.45
N ALA A 139 -9.71 13.81 -3.59
CA ALA A 139 -10.03 14.84 -2.60
C ALA A 139 -8.92 15.00 -1.54
N LEU A 140 -8.29 13.90 -1.10
CA LEU A 140 -7.20 13.93 -0.13
C LEU A 140 -5.92 14.54 -0.71
N LYS A 141 -5.58 14.23 -1.97
CA LYS A 141 -4.46 14.87 -2.69
C LYS A 141 -4.66 16.37 -2.81
N GLU A 142 -5.86 16.82 -3.18
CA GLU A 142 -6.17 18.25 -3.26
C GLU A 142 -6.14 18.93 -1.87
N LEU A 143 -6.63 18.25 -0.82
CA LEU A 143 -6.53 18.75 0.54
C LEU A 143 -5.07 18.93 0.98
N ALA A 144 -4.21 17.94 0.70
CA ALA A 144 -2.78 17.98 1.00
C ALA A 144 -2.07 19.12 0.27
N ARG A 145 -2.36 19.29 -1.04
CA ARG A 145 -1.84 20.39 -1.85
C ARG A 145 -2.19 21.76 -1.26
N ARG A 146 -3.43 21.96 -0.81
CA ARG A 146 -3.88 23.23 -0.19
C ARG A 146 -3.18 23.55 1.13
N HIS A 147 -2.74 22.55 1.88
CA HIS A 147 -2.01 22.72 3.13
C HIS A 147 -0.49 22.69 2.95
N GLY A 148 0.02 22.51 1.73
CA GLY A 148 1.45 22.44 1.46
C GLY A 148 2.13 21.21 2.07
N VAL A 149 1.39 20.12 2.25
CA VAL A 149 1.91 18.88 2.84
C VAL A 149 1.88 17.74 1.83
N CYS A 150 2.75 16.77 2.06
CA CYS A 150 2.82 15.54 1.31
C CYS A 150 1.78 14.52 1.79
N PHE A 151 1.05 13.91 0.85
CA PHE A 151 0.25 12.71 1.06
C PHE A 151 0.81 11.59 0.18
N GLU A 152 1.39 10.58 0.82
CA GLU A 152 2.05 9.43 0.18
C GLU A 152 1.40 8.12 0.60
N PHE A 153 1.47 7.11 -0.27
CA PHE A 153 0.73 5.86 -0.09
C PHE A 153 1.28 4.69 -0.92
N GLU A 154 2.61 4.55 -1.04
CA GLU A 154 3.23 3.48 -1.81
C GLU A 154 2.72 2.10 -1.38
N GLY A 155 2.60 1.90 -0.06
CA GLY A 155 2.19 0.64 0.54
C GLY A 155 0.78 0.14 0.21
N THR A 156 -0.03 0.96 -0.46
CA THR A 156 -1.39 0.58 -0.87
C THR A 156 -1.43 -0.38 -2.05
N VAL A 157 -0.39 -0.37 -2.90
CA VAL A 157 -0.30 -1.21 -4.09
C VAL A 157 1.04 -1.93 -4.10
N MET A 158 0.99 -3.27 -3.99
CA MET A 158 2.18 -4.14 -3.96
C MET A 158 3.15 -3.90 -2.77
N SER A 159 2.64 -3.49 -1.61
CA SER A 159 3.42 -3.42 -0.37
C SER A 159 4.68 -2.56 -0.57
N GLY A 160 5.88 -3.07 -0.32
CA GLY A 160 7.14 -2.35 -0.51
C GLY A 160 7.70 -2.37 -1.93
N THR A 161 7.11 -3.12 -2.85
CA THR A 161 7.58 -3.14 -4.25
C THR A 161 7.23 -1.82 -4.92
N PRO A 162 8.20 -1.03 -5.42
CA PRO A 162 7.95 0.34 -5.86
C PRO A 162 7.20 0.37 -7.20
N VAL A 163 5.89 0.54 -7.15
CA VAL A 163 5.01 0.60 -8.31
C VAL A 163 4.53 2.03 -8.55
N LEU A 164 3.95 2.66 -7.52
CA LEU A 164 3.39 4.01 -7.65
C LEU A 164 4.50 5.02 -7.88
N ARG A 165 5.59 4.93 -7.10
CA ARG A 165 6.75 5.79 -7.26
C ARG A 165 7.45 5.61 -8.60
N THR A 166 7.60 4.38 -9.06
CA THR A 166 8.19 4.12 -10.37
C THR A 166 7.38 4.80 -11.46
N ALA A 167 6.05 4.63 -11.45
CA ALA A 167 5.18 5.32 -12.40
C ALA A 167 5.27 6.86 -12.28
N ARG A 168 5.26 7.41 -11.07
CA ARG A 168 5.28 8.87 -10.84
C ARG A 168 6.61 9.54 -11.18
N ARG A 169 7.74 8.88 -10.92
CA ARG A 169 9.10 9.46 -10.97
C ARG A 169 9.89 9.02 -12.20
N MET A 170 9.71 7.78 -12.65
CA MET A 170 10.56 7.18 -13.70
C MET A 170 9.89 7.19 -15.07
N PHE A 171 8.56 7.24 -15.15
CA PHE A 171 7.84 7.28 -16.43
C PHE A 171 7.60 8.70 -16.95
N GLY A 172 8.32 9.69 -16.44
CA GLY A 172 8.26 11.06 -16.96
C GLY A 172 8.56 11.09 -18.45
N GLY A 173 7.65 11.67 -19.25
CA GLY A 173 7.76 11.73 -20.71
C GLY A 173 7.23 10.50 -21.45
N LEU A 174 6.80 9.44 -20.75
CA LEU A 174 6.07 8.31 -21.34
C LEU A 174 4.56 8.56 -21.27
N ALA A 175 3.83 8.13 -22.30
CA ALA A 175 2.39 7.98 -22.20
C ALA A 175 2.06 6.56 -21.76
N VAL A 176 1.57 6.40 -20.53
CA VAL A 176 1.04 5.11 -20.06
C VAL A 176 -0.38 4.95 -20.58
N ASN A 177 -0.57 3.93 -21.43
CA ASN A 177 -1.84 3.63 -22.09
C ASN A 177 -2.68 2.64 -21.27
N GLY A 178 -2.09 1.95 -20.31
CA GLY A 178 -2.80 1.02 -19.46
C GLY A 178 -1.86 0.19 -18.60
N PHE A 179 -2.44 -0.68 -17.81
CA PHE A 179 -1.74 -1.68 -17.03
C PHE A 179 -2.59 -2.93 -16.86
N GLU A 180 -1.92 -4.03 -16.53
CA GLU A 180 -2.49 -5.26 -16.03
C GLU A 180 -1.62 -5.79 -14.90
N GLY A 181 -2.21 -6.46 -13.92
CA GLY A 181 -1.46 -6.91 -12.76
C GLY A 181 -2.07 -8.08 -12.02
N VAL A 182 -1.18 -8.94 -11.53
CA VAL A 182 -1.46 -9.96 -10.52
C VAL A 182 -1.10 -9.33 -9.18
N MET A 183 -2.10 -8.81 -8.48
CA MET A 183 -1.89 -7.89 -7.36
C MET A 183 -2.39 -8.43 -6.01
N ASN A 184 -2.68 -9.73 -5.93
CA ASN A 184 -3.11 -10.38 -4.70
C ASN A 184 -2.45 -11.76 -4.55
N GLY A 185 -1.55 -11.87 -3.56
CA GLY A 185 -0.75 -13.07 -3.34
C GLY A 185 -1.59 -14.30 -2.97
N THR A 186 -2.67 -14.13 -2.21
CA THR A 186 -3.57 -15.20 -1.80
C THR A 186 -4.25 -15.87 -3.00
N SER A 187 -4.90 -15.07 -3.85
CA SER A 187 -5.54 -15.56 -5.08
C SER A 187 -4.54 -16.22 -6.03
N ASN A 188 -3.33 -15.65 -6.17
CA ASN A 188 -2.28 -16.21 -7.03
C ASN A 188 -1.74 -17.54 -6.49
N TYR A 189 -1.55 -17.64 -5.17
CA TYR A 189 -1.16 -18.86 -4.50
C TYR A 189 -2.23 -19.95 -4.70
N VAL A 190 -3.50 -19.64 -4.41
CA VAL A 190 -4.63 -20.57 -4.58
C VAL A 190 -4.70 -21.12 -6.00
N LEU A 191 -4.64 -20.26 -7.03
CA LEU A 191 -4.63 -20.70 -8.43
C LEU A 191 -3.46 -21.64 -8.75
N GLY A 192 -2.26 -21.34 -8.25
CA GLY A 192 -1.09 -22.21 -8.43
C GLY A 192 -1.23 -23.58 -7.75
N ARG A 193 -1.91 -23.65 -6.60
CA ARG A 193 -2.19 -24.92 -5.90
C ARG A 193 -3.25 -25.75 -6.63
N VAL A 194 -4.29 -25.12 -7.15
CA VAL A 194 -5.31 -25.77 -7.98
C VAL A 194 -4.70 -26.33 -9.26
N GLU A 195 -3.82 -25.55 -9.91
CA GLU A 195 -3.04 -25.97 -11.06
C GLU A 195 -2.16 -27.20 -10.73
N SER A 196 -1.60 -27.24 -9.52
CA SER A 196 -0.80 -28.37 -9.01
C SER A 196 -1.63 -29.60 -8.61
N GLY A 197 -2.96 -29.54 -8.75
CA GLY A 197 -3.86 -30.67 -8.57
C GLY A 197 -4.84 -30.58 -7.40
N LEU A 198 -4.73 -29.56 -6.53
CA LEU A 198 -5.68 -29.40 -5.42
C LEU A 198 -7.07 -28.95 -5.87
N SER A 199 -8.07 -29.14 -5.02
CA SER A 199 -9.35 -28.44 -5.14
C SER A 199 -9.20 -26.99 -4.68
N PHE A 200 -10.11 -26.09 -5.11
CA PHE A 200 -10.13 -24.72 -4.59
C PHE A 200 -10.28 -24.66 -3.07
N ALA A 201 -11.13 -25.51 -2.48
CA ALA A 201 -11.33 -25.54 -1.03
C ALA A 201 -10.05 -25.95 -0.28
N ASP A 202 -9.35 -26.98 -0.74
CA ASP A 202 -8.09 -27.42 -0.12
C ASP A 202 -6.98 -26.39 -0.31
N ALA A 203 -6.92 -25.73 -1.47
CA ALA A 203 -5.96 -24.67 -1.75
C ALA A 203 -6.17 -23.43 -0.86
N VAL A 204 -7.43 -23.05 -0.61
CA VAL A 204 -7.78 -21.97 0.33
C VAL A 204 -7.42 -22.38 1.76
N ALA A 205 -7.74 -23.60 2.18
CA ALA A 205 -7.40 -24.10 3.51
C ALA A 205 -5.87 -24.16 3.73
N GLU A 206 -5.10 -24.56 2.71
CA GLU A 206 -3.64 -24.52 2.75
C GLU A 206 -3.12 -23.07 2.87
N ALA A 207 -3.69 -22.14 2.11
CA ALA A 207 -3.34 -20.71 2.20
C ALA A 207 -3.63 -20.13 3.59
N GLN A 208 -4.72 -20.53 4.24
CA GLN A 208 -5.06 -20.13 5.61
C GLN A 208 -4.07 -20.71 6.62
N ALA A 209 -3.72 -21.99 6.50
CA ALA A 209 -2.76 -22.64 7.39
C ALA A 209 -1.34 -22.03 7.31
N LEU A 210 -0.97 -21.54 6.13
CA LEU A 210 0.30 -20.84 5.90
C LEU A 210 0.26 -19.34 6.26
N GLY A 211 -0.91 -18.82 6.66
CA GLY A 211 -1.10 -17.41 7.00
C GLY A 211 -1.12 -16.46 5.79
N TYR A 212 -1.32 -16.98 4.57
CA TYR A 212 -1.54 -16.16 3.38
C TYR A 212 -2.97 -15.63 3.30
N ALA A 213 -3.95 -16.42 3.75
CA ALA A 213 -5.36 -16.05 3.75
C ALA A 213 -5.89 -15.89 5.18
N GLU A 214 -6.79 -14.92 5.39
CA GLU A 214 -7.54 -14.81 6.64
C GLU A 214 -8.63 -15.87 6.75
N ALA A 215 -9.28 -15.95 7.92
CA ALA A 215 -10.40 -16.86 8.15
C ALA A 215 -11.56 -16.61 7.17
N ASP A 216 -11.81 -15.34 6.82
CA ASP A 216 -12.68 -14.94 5.72
C ASP A 216 -11.83 -14.41 4.55
N PRO A 217 -11.59 -15.23 3.51
CA PRO A 217 -10.76 -14.84 2.37
C PRO A 217 -11.57 -14.14 1.27
N THR A 218 -12.81 -13.73 1.52
CA THR A 218 -13.72 -13.18 0.49
C THR A 218 -13.09 -12.03 -0.29
N ALA A 219 -12.40 -11.10 0.38
CA ALA A 219 -11.77 -9.96 -0.27
C ALA A 219 -10.68 -10.37 -1.30
N ASP A 220 -9.99 -11.47 -1.05
CA ASP A 220 -8.93 -12.00 -1.90
C ASP A 220 -9.49 -12.84 -3.05
N ILE A 221 -10.42 -13.74 -2.73
CA ILE A 221 -10.98 -14.72 -3.67
C ILE A 221 -11.96 -14.08 -4.64
N GLU A 222 -12.77 -13.13 -4.18
CA GLU A 222 -13.71 -12.40 -5.02
C GLU A 222 -13.09 -11.18 -5.72
N GLY A 223 -11.81 -10.88 -5.42
CA GLY A 223 -11.03 -9.85 -6.11
C GLY A 223 -11.26 -8.42 -5.61
N TYR A 224 -11.97 -8.21 -4.50
CA TYR A 224 -12.24 -6.88 -3.96
C TYR A 224 -10.96 -6.13 -3.51
N ASP A 225 -9.94 -6.83 -3.01
CA ASP A 225 -8.62 -6.21 -2.71
C ASP A 225 -7.93 -5.73 -4.00
N VAL A 226 -8.00 -6.54 -5.07
CA VAL A 226 -7.47 -6.17 -6.39
C VAL A 226 -8.26 -4.98 -6.97
N GLN A 227 -9.58 -4.93 -6.78
CA GLN A 227 -10.44 -3.85 -7.25
C GLN A 227 -10.00 -2.50 -6.67
N LEU A 228 -9.72 -2.43 -5.36
CA LEU A 228 -9.21 -1.22 -4.74
C LEU A 228 -7.84 -0.81 -5.32
N LYS A 229 -6.93 -1.78 -5.53
CA LYS A 229 -5.61 -1.51 -6.12
C LYS A 229 -5.71 -1.00 -7.56
N VAL A 230 -6.66 -1.52 -8.35
CA VAL A 230 -6.95 -1.02 -9.71
C VAL A 230 -7.44 0.43 -9.67
N MET A 231 -8.35 0.78 -8.76
CA MET A 231 -8.84 2.16 -8.60
C MET A 231 -7.68 3.12 -8.28
N ILE A 232 -6.81 2.74 -7.33
CA ILE A 232 -5.64 3.53 -6.95
C ILE A 232 -4.68 3.70 -8.14
N LEU A 233 -4.31 2.61 -8.82
CA LEU A 233 -3.41 2.66 -9.97
C LEU A 233 -3.99 3.45 -11.14
N ALA A 234 -5.28 3.32 -11.43
CA ALA A 234 -5.94 4.08 -12.49
C ALA A 234 -5.91 5.59 -12.19
N GLY A 235 -6.14 5.99 -10.93
CA GLY A 235 -6.02 7.37 -10.49
C GLY A 235 -4.59 7.92 -10.61
N GLU A 236 -3.59 7.12 -10.25
CA GLU A 236 -2.19 7.56 -10.22
C GLU A 236 -1.49 7.54 -11.58
N VAL A 237 -1.82 6.58 -12.44
CA VAL A 237 -1.07 6.32 -13.67
C VAL A 237 -1.84 6.77 -14.91
N LEU A 238 -3.17 6.73 -14.85
CA LEU A 238 -4.04 7.14 -15.97
C LEU A 238 -4.83 8.42 -15.68
N GLY A 239 -4.72 8.99 -14.48
CA GLY A 239 -5.48 10.18 -14.08
C GLY A 239 -7.00 9.95 -14.05
N ALA A 240 -7.45 8.70 -13.84
CA ALA A 240 -8.86 8.34 -13.84
C ALA A 240 -9.38 8.12 -12.42
N ASP A 241 -10.36 8.92 -12.01
CA ASP A 241 -11.04 8.78 -10.73
C ASP A 241 -12.20 7.78 -10.88
N LEU A 242 -11.93 6.51 -10.59
CA LEU A 242 -12.87 5.40 -10.77
C LEU A 242 -13.50 4.99 -9.45
N GLY A 243 -14.82 4.81 -9.44
CA GLY A 243 -15.54 4.16 -8.36
C GLY A 243 -15.60 2.64 -8.52
N ARG A 244 -16.09 1.93 -7.49
CA ARG A 244 -16.27 0.47 -7.54
C ARG A 244 -17.13 0.00 -8.70
N ALA A 245 -18.19 0.75 -9.02
CA ALA A 245 -19.11 0.42 -10.10
C ALA A 245 -18.44 0.52 -11.48
N ASP A 246 -17.39 1.34 -11.61
CA ASP A 246 -16.62 1.51 -12.84
C ASP A 246 -15.58 0.40 -13.05
N VAL A 247 -15.35 -0.45 -12.04
CA VAL A 247 -14.42 -1.57 -12.07
C VAL A 247 -15.17 -2.89 -11.85
N PRO A 248 -15.84 -3.46 -12.87
CA PRO A 248 -16.46 -4.78 -12.77
C PRO A 248 -15.49 -5.82 -12.21
N CYS A 249 -15.96 -6.61 -11.24
CA CYS A 249 -15.13 -7.54 -10.48
C CYS A 249 -15.72 -8.94 -10.51
N THR A 250 -15.00 -9.87 -11.09
CA THR A 250 -15.30 -11.31 -11.09
C THR A 250 -14.21 -12.04 -10.33
N GLY A 251 -14.60 -12.84 -9.35
CA GLY A 251 -13.71 -13.63 -8.51
C GLY A 251 -13.27 -14.97 -9.10
N LEU A 252 -12.47 -15.70 -8.32
CA LEU A 252 -12.07 -17.08 -8.63
C LEU A 252 -13.23 -18.08 -8.51
N SER A 253 -14.28 -17.73 -7.77
CA SER A 253 -15.49 -18.54 -7.61
C SER A 253 -16.22 -18.81 -8.94
N ALA A 254 -15.93 -18.02 -9.98
CA ALA A 254 -16.42 -18.25 -11.34
C ALA A 254 -15.68 -19.37 -12.10
N LEU A 255 -14.57 -19.90 -11.55
CA LEU A 255 -13.77 -20.96 -12.17
C LEU A 255 -14.02 -22.32 -11.51
N THR A 256 -14.02 -23.37 -12.33
CA THR A 256 -13.93 -24.74 -11.82
C THR A 256 -12.48 -25.22 -11.80
N THR A 257 -12.19 -26.22 -10.96
CA THR A 257 -10.88 -26.90 -10.95
C THR A 257 -10.51 -27.45 -12.34
N ASP A 258 -11.50 -27.93 -13.10
CA ASP A 258 -11.28 -28.48 -14.45
C ASP A 258 -10.94 -27.39 -15.47
N ASP A 259 -11.48 -26.17 -15.32
CA ASP A 259 -11.08 -25.02 -16.15
C ASP A 259 -9.62 -24.67 -15.95
N VAL A 260 -9.15 -24.72 -14.70
CA VAL A 260 -7.74 -24.44 -14.36
C VAL A 260 -6.81 -25.50 -14.95
N ARG A 261 -7.16 -26.78 -14.76
CA ARG A 261 -6.35 -27.90 -15.26
C ARG A 261 -6.33 -27.98 -16.79
N ARG A 262 -7.46 -27.74 -17.44
CA ARG A 262 -7.56 -27.73 -18.91
C ARG A 262 -6.69 -26.63 -19.51
N ALA A 263 -6.80 -25.41 -18.98
CA ALA A 263 -5.94 -24.30 -19.41
C ALA A 263 -4.45 -24.63 -19.23
N ALA A 264 -4.07 -25.25 -18.10
CA ALA A 264 -2.69 -25.66 -17.87
C ALA A 264 -2.16 -26.67 -18.90
N ALA A 265 -3.00 -27.61 -19.34
CA ALA A 265 -2.66 -28.58 -20.40
C ALA A 265 -2.52 -27.93 -21.78
N GLU A 266 -3.17 -26.79 -22.00
CA GLU A 266 -3.13 -26.01 -23.25
C GLU A 266 -2.00 -24.96 -23.28
N GLY A 267 -1.11 -24.93 -22.28
CA GLY A 267 -0.04 -23.93 -22.19
C GLY A 267 -0.54 -22.56 -21.72
N LEU A 268 -1.66 -22.52 -21.00
CA LEU A 268 -2.21 -21.32 -20.39
C LEU A 268 -2.11 -21.38 -18.86
N ARG A 269 -2.14 -20.22 -18.21
CA ARG A 269 -2.11 -20.06 -16.76
C ARG A 269 -3.21 -19.09 -16.34
N TRP A 270 -4.13 -19.54 -15.51
CA TRP A 270 -5.12 -18.64 -14.92
C TRP A 270 -4.45 -17.71 -13.92
N LYS A 271 -4.83 -16.43 -13.99
CA LYS A 271 -4.46 -15.39 -13.04
C LYS A 271 -5.68 -14.52 -12.73
N LEU A 272 -5.82 -14.06 -11.48
CA LEU A 272 -6.74 -12.98 -11.17
C LEU A 272 -6.08 -11.66 -11.55
N VAL A 273 -6.52 -11.09 -12.68
CA VAL A 273 -5.90 -9.90 -13.28
C VAL A 273 -6.77 -8.68 -13.00
N GLY A 274 -6.19 -7.70 -12.32
CA GLY A 274 -6.69 -6.33 -12.31
C GLY A 274 -6.09 -5.55 -13.47
N SER A 275 -6.90 -4.84 -14.24
CA SER A 275 -6.43 -4.09 -15.41
C SER A 275 -7.15 -2.78 -15.58
N ALA A 276 -6.48 -1.80 -16.18
CA ALA A 276 -7.11 -0.60 -16.72
C ALA A 276 -6.42 -0.16 -18.02
N SER A 277 -7.17 0.36 -18.97
CA SER A 277 -6.66 0.82 -20.27
C SER A 277 -7.38 2.06 -20.75
N ARG A 278 -6.63 3.00 -21.33
CA ARG A 278 -7.18 4.16 -22.02
C ARG A 278 -7.69 3.74 -23.40
N ARG A 279 -8.94 4.10 -23.68
CA ARG A 279 -9.57 3.97 -24.99
C ARG A 279 -9.16 5.09 -25.94
N SER A 280 -9.45 4.91 -27.22
CA SER A 280 -9.18 5.92 -28.26
C SER A 280 -9.96 7.23 -28.05
N ASP A 281 -11.10 7.18 -27.36
CA ASP A 281 -11.89 8.37 -26.98
C ASP A 281 -11.37 9.06 -25.70
N GLY A 282 -10.28 8.56 -25.11
CA GLY A 282 -9.65 9.09 -23.92
C GLY A 282 -10.22 8.54 -22.61
N THR A 283 -11.35 7.83 -22.63
CA THR A 283 -11.94 7.20 -21.44
C THR A 283 -11.07 6.06 -20.92
N VAL A 284 -11.16 5.75 -19.62
CA VAL A 284 -10.43 4.63 -19.02
C VAL A 284 -11.43 3.54 -18.67
N GLU A 285 -11.16 2.35 -19.16
CA GLU A 285 -11.88 1.14 -18.74
C GLU A 285 -11.03 0.35 -17.79
N ALA A 286 -11.65 -0.22 -16.76
CA ALA A 286 -10.99 -1.05 -15.79
C ALA A 286 -11.83 -2.29 -15.48
N ARG A 287 -11.17 -3.37 -15.05
CA ARG A 287 -11.84 -4.59 -14.57
C ARG A 287 -10.92 -5.44 -13.71
N VAL A 288 -11.52 -6.31 -12.92
CA VAL A 288 -10.87 -7.44 -12.25
C VAL A 288 -11.56 -8.72 -12.71
N ALA A 289 -10.79 -9.67 -13.25
CA ALA A 289 -11.34 -10.96 -13.66
C ALA A 289 -10.25 -12.04 -13.67
N PRO A 290 -10.63 -13.33 -13.54
CA PRO A 290 -9.72 -14.40 -13.91
C PRO A 290 -9.45 -14.33 -15.42
N VAL A 291 -8.19 -14.48 -15.82
CA VAL A 291 -7.76 -14.50 -17.22
C VAL A 291 -6.79 -15.67 -17.43
N ALA A 292 -7.03 -16.48 -18.46
CA ALA A 292 -6.10 -17.52 -18.90
C ALA A 292 -5.03 -16.89 -19.79
N LEU A 293 -3.82 -16.73 -19.25
CA LEU A 293 -2.69 -16.09 -19.93
C LEU A 293 -1.79 -17.14 -20.60
N PRO A 294 -1.28 -16.91 -21.82
CA PRO A 294 -0.23 -17.73 -22.42
C PRO A 294 1.01 -17.79 -21.52
N THR A 295 1.73 -18.92 -21.53
CA THR A 295 2.94 -19.11 -20.70
C THR A 295 4.03 -18.08 -20.95
N GLU A 296 4.07 -17.48 -22.14
CA GLU A 296 5.04 -16.46 -22.56
C GLU A 296 4.68 -15.06 -22.04
N HIS A 297 3.45 -14.90 -21.53
CA HIS A 297 2.99 -13.63 -20.99
C HIS A 297 3.75 -13.28 -19.70
N ALA A 298 4.18 -12.03 -19.55
CA ALA A 298 5.01 -11.60 -18.43
C ALA A 298 4.39 -11.89 -17.04
N LEU A 299 3.06 -11.82 -16.95
CA LEU A 299 2.32 -12.12 -15.71
C LEU A 299 2.07 -13.62 -15.48
N ALA A 300 2.19 -14.48 -16.50
CA ALA A 300 1.92 -15.91 -16.35
C ALA A 300 2.93 -16.59 -15.43
N GLY A 301 4.21 -16.16 -15.47
CA GLY A 301 5.29 -16.68 -14.64
C GLY A 301 5.26 -16.24 -13.17
N VAL A 302 4.39 -15.29 -12.80
CA VAL A 302 4.28 -14.80 -11.42
C VAL A 302 3.66 -15.88 -10.55
N SER A 303 4.40 -16.42 -9.58
CA SER A 303 3.98 -17.58 -8.80
C SER A 303 4.10 -17.35 -7.29
N GLY A 304 3.37 -18.16 -6.51
CA GLY A 304 3.30 -18.00 -5.05
C GLY A 304 2.68 -16.66 -4.64
N PRO A 305 3.10 -16.07 -3.50
CA PRO A 305 2.57 -14.80 -3.01
C PRO A 305 3.20 -13.55 -3.67
N VAL A 306 3.93 -13.74 -4.78
CA VAL A 306 4.53 -12.63 -5.55
C VAL A 306 3.46 -11.90 -6.34
N ASN A 307 3.58 -10.58 -6.41
CA ASN A 307 2.76 -9.73 -7.25
C ASN A 307 3.57 -9.16 -8.42
N ALA A 308 2.87 -8.76 -9.47
CA ALA A 308 3.46 -7.98 -10.56
C ALA A 308 2.43 -7.06 -11.22
N VAL A 309 2.93 -5.94 -11.75
CA VAL A 309 2.17 -5.01 -12.61
C VAL A 309 2.98 -4.79 -13.88
N ALA A 310 2.32 -4.97 -15.03
CA ALA A 310 2.83 -4.67 -16.35
C ALA A 310 2.17 -3.38 -16.84
N PHE A 311 2.98 -2.35 -17.08
CA PHE A 311 2.55 -1.07 -17.64
C PHE A 311 2.75 -1.06 -19.14
N HIS A 312 1.73 -0.67 -19.90
CA HIS A 312 1.81 -0.50 -21.34
C HIS A 312 2.11 0.95 -21.66
N THR A 313 3.26 1.21 -22.26
CA THR A 313 3.74 2.54 -22.62
C THR A 313 3.83 2.68 -24.13
N ASP A 314 3.75 3.92 -24.62
CA ASP A 314 3.89 4.25 -26.03
C ASP A 314 5.31 4.03 -26.59
N LEU A 315 6.35 4.30 -25.79
CA LEU A 315 7.74 4.25 -26.26
C LEU A 315 8.52 3.00 -25.85
N LEU A 316 8.35 2.52 -24.62
CA LEU A 316 9.13 1.37 -24.11
C LEU A 316 8.42 0.02 -24.36
N GLY A 317 7.20 0.06 -24.88
CA GLY A 317 6.32 -1.10 -24.87
C GLY A 317 5.91 -1.44 -23.44
N THR A 318 6.00 -2.71 -23.05
CA THR A 318 5.58 -3.18 -21.73
C THR A 318 6.73 -3.14 -20.73
N VAL A 319 6.52 -2.47 -19.59
CA VAL A 319 7.44 -2.47 -18.44
C VAL A 319 6.78 -3.23 -17.29
N THR A 320 7.38 -4.34 -16.87
CA THR A 320 6.86 -5.18 -15.78
C THR A 320 7.68 -5.01 -14.51
N ILE A 321 6.99 -4.71 -13.41
CA ILE A 321 7.57 -4.64 -12.07
C ILE A 321 7.01 -5.81 -11.26
N ALA A 322 7.89 -6.64 -10.70
CA ALA A 322 7.51 -7.83 -9.92
C ALA A 322 8.26 -7.86 -8.59
N GLY A 323 7.57 -8.29 -7.54
CA GLY A 323 8.13 -8.36 -6.19
C GLY A 323 7.10 -8.81 -5.16
N PRO A 324 7.46 -8.79 -3.87
CA PRO A 324 6.54 -9.11 -2.79
C PRO A 324 5.29 -8.23 -2.83
N GLY A 325 4.11 -8.85 -2.74
CA GLY A 325 2.82 -8.17 -2.77
C GLY A 325 2.21 -7.84 -1.41
N ALA A 326 2.78 -8.41 -0.36
CA ALA A 326 2.36 -8.36 1.03
C ALA A 326 3.58 -8.69 1.91
N GLY A 327 3.40 -8.60 3.23
CA GLY A 327 4.45 -8.86 4.21
C GLY A 327 4.69 -7.65 5.10
N ARG A 328 4.99 -7.90 6.37
CA ARG A 328 5.11 -6.84 7.38
C ARG A 328 6.31 -5.93 7.12
N VAL A 329 7.45 -6.51 6.75
CA VAL A 329 8.72 -5.79 6.55
C VAL A 329 8.67 -5.03 5.23
N GLU A 330 8.13 -5.65 4.19
CA GLU A 330 7.94 -5.06 2.89
C GLU A 330 6.97 -3.86 2.98
N THR A 331 5.87 -4.01 3.72
CA THR A 331 4.91 -2.91 3.89
C THR A 331 5.48 -1.79 4.76
N ALA A 332 6.28 -2.11 5.77
CA ALA A 332 7.01 -1.12 6.56
C ALA A 332 8.04 -0.36 5.71
N TYR A 333 8.72 -1.05 4.79
CA TYR A 333 9.61 -0.40 3.83
C TYR A 333 8.86 0.58 2.93
N ALA A 334 7.60 0.30 2.56
CA ALA A 334 6.78 1.25 1.81
C ALA A 334 6.57 2.57 2.57
N LEU A 335 6.32 2.52 3.88
CA LEU A 335 6.24 3.72 4.73
C LEU A 335 7.58 4.46 4.81
N LEU A 336 8.69 3.74 4.94
CA LEU A 336 10.03 4.35 4.90
C LEU A 336 10.31 5.01 3.55
N SER A 337 9.96 4.34 2.44
CA SER A 337 10.03 4.89 1.10
C SER A 337 9.24 6.18 1.02
N ASP A 338 8.01 6.21 1.50
CA ASP A 338 7.17 7.42 1.56
C ASP A 338 7.81 8.55 2.36
N VAL A 339 8.41 8.25 3.51
CA VAL A 339 9.18 9.24 4.29
C VAL A 339 10.38 9.80 3.50
N ILE A 340 11.11 8.96 2.75
CA ILE A 340 12.18 9.41 1.85
C ILE A 340 11.61 10.34 0.76
N GLY A 341 10.47 9.97 0.17
CA GLY A 341 9.81 10.78 -0.87
C GLY A 341 9.32 12.13 -0.34
N ILE A 342 8.85 12.17 0.91
CA ILE A 342 8.54 13.40 1.64
C ILE A 342 9.81 14.25 1.78
N HIS A 343 10.91 13.66 2.24
CA HIS A 343 12.17 14.39 2.43
C HIS A 343 12.71 14.99 1.12
N GLU A 344 12.67 14.25 0.02
CA GLU A 344 13.09 14.75 -1.29
C GLU A 344 12.23 15.96 -1.72
N ARG A 345 10.92 15.93 -1.48
CA ARG A 345 10.03 17.05 -1.82
C ARG A 345 10.25 18.28 -0.95
N THR A 346 10.49 18.11 0.34
CA THR A 346 10.66 19.25 1.27
C THR A 346 12.03 19.91 1.15
N THR A 347 13.03 19.21 0.60
CA THR A 347 14.40 19.72 0.46
C THR A 347 14.76 20.17 -0.97
N THR A 348 13.95 19.81 -1.97
CA THR A 348 14.14 20.28 -3.35
C THR A 348 13.66 21.73 -3.49
N PRO A 349 14.48 22.67 -4.02
CA PRO A 349 14.05 24.05 -4.23
C PRO A 349 12.87 24.14 -5.20
N ALA A 350 11.85 24.94 -4.84
CA ALA A 350 10.61 25.13 -5.61
C ALA A 350 10.81 25.48 -7.11
N SER A 351 11.97 26.05 -7.47
CA SER A 351 12.32 26.37 -8.87
C SER A 351 12.48 25.14 -9.77
N VAL A 352 12.72 23.95 -9.23
CA VAL A 352 12.81 22.69 -9.99
C VAL A 352 11.44 22.06 -10.17
N GLU A 353 10.55 22.21 -9.19
CA GLU A 353 9.19 21.63 -9.20
C GLU A 353 8.29 22.30 -10.24
N THR A 354 8.37 23.63 -10.39
CA THR A 354 7.64 24.37 -11.43
C THR A 354 8.00 23.92 -12.85
N LEU A 355 9.25 23.48 -13.09
CA LEU A 355 9.68 22.97 -14.40
C LEU A 355 9.16 21.54 -14.67
N LEU A 356 9.03 20.72 -13.63
CA LEU A 356 8.49 19.35 -13.73
C LEU A 356 6.97 19.34 -13.88
N GLU A 357 6.26 20.29 -13.28
CA GLU A 357 4.81 20.44 -13.41
C GLU A 357 4.39 21.14 -14.70
N ALA A 358 5.13 22.17 -15.15
CA ALA A 358 4.84 22.88 -16.39
C ALA A 358 5.04 22.02 -17.66
N GLY A 359 5.80 20.93 -17.57
CA GLY A 359 5.92 19.94 -18.64
C GLY A 359 4.75 18.94 -18.71
N ARG A 360 3.77 19.02 -17.80
CA ARG A 360 2.62 18.10 -17.68
C ARG A 360 1.28 18.72 -18.10
N ALA A 361 1.23 20.00 -18.44
CA ALA A 361 0.06 20.70 -18.96
C ALA A 361 0.08 20.77 -20.49
#